data_AF-A0A935FKZ4-F1
#
_entry.id   AF-A0A935FKZ4-F1
#
_cell.length_a   1.000
_cell.length_b   1.000
_cell.length_c   1.000
_cell.angle_alpha   90.00
_cell.angle_beta   90.00
_cell.angle_gamma   90.00
#
_symmetry.space_group_name_H-M   'P 1'
#
loop_
_entity.id
_entity.type
_entity.pdbx_description
1 polymer ?
#
loop_
_entity_poly.entity_id
_entity_poly.type
_entity_poly.pdbx_seq_one_letter_code
_entity_poly.pdbx_strand_id
1 'polypeptide(L)'
;MRRCVAGAPIGRWPPAARGVLTALLLLQAVSCRHAGPKADASDARALRPASDGRIADRAQPRRDARPPPRDAASGTRDTSGATADSGPVTRWVVSRHEDFEQGAFAAAAWQPDGYPDDGPFADRGSYFTERGIAPPVAYRLSLPFGDADWLTLESSTRDAATALSALANVVPDPSGGPNRVLRLRSPRHTDASVVRPSLPLPARYRVSLRVGHVSFGDGAGQNGYSGGERAEPWRDASAQTDNGCYWLAILDAVPRPHNNIWIHHHRKVVIDTDNHLPPPWVEIWSGAAFVPSGTHGLTMFALDGRDRELDAGRIEIGKRFLTYAANQWQREAELDAIRAVNAYRPATWYEVRITRDGGRYTLEVSGDFAYGGRQSYRATLDAATACVWHYNQPGETAASACLDERAWPGVPGAVWPAGGAWPDYFMFGDPHTNYYEGEVYYDDVRLELPAS
;
A
#
# COMPACT_ATOMS: atom_id res chain seq x y z
N MET A 1 -35.48 -23.92 43.78
CA MET A 1 -36.33 -23.57 44.95
C MET A 1 -35.49 -22.83 46.00
N ARG A 2 -36.10 -22.25 47.06
CA ARG A 2 -35.42 -21.36 48.02
C ARG A 2 -34.75 -22.11 49.19
N ARG A 3 -33.63 -21.60 49.70
CA ARG A 3 -33.52 -21.06 51.08
C ARG A 3 -32.18 -20.33 51.28
N CYS A 4 -32.16 -19.41 52.23
CA CYS A 4 -30.99 -18.61 52.64
C CYS A 4 -30.56 -19.00 54.06
N VAL A 5 -29.28 -18.80 54.39
CA VAL A 5 -28.77 -18.67 55.77
C VAL A 5 -27.72 -17.53 55.76
N ALA A 6 -27.64 -16.77 56.85
CA ALA A 6 -26.64 -15.71 57.04
C ALA A 6 -26.21 -15.67 58.52
N GLY A 7 -24.99 -15.22 58.80
CA GLY A 7 -24.48 -15.02 60.17
C GLY A 7 -23.02 -14.56 60.19
N ALA A 8 -22.73 -13.52 60.97
CA ALA A 8 -21.38 -13.00 61.25
C ALA A 8 -21.11 -13.03 62.77
N PRO A 9 -19.85 -12.84 63.22
CA PRO A 9 -19.46 -11.54 63.80
C PRO A 9 -18.05 -11.08 63.34
N ILE A 10 -17.80 -9.80 63.04
CA ILE A 10 -17.55 -8.64 63.95
C ILE A 10 -16.25 -8.75 64.77
N GLY A 11 -15.27 -7.88 64.44
CA GLY A 11 -14.07 -7.52 65.20
C GLY A 11 -13.85 -5.99 65.19
N ARG A 12 -12.99 -5.44 66.05
CA ARG A 12 -13.00 -3.99 66.43
C ARG A 12 -11.84 -3.13 65.89
N TRP A 13 -12.15 -1.85 65.65
CA TRP A 13 -11.27 -0.66 65.54
C TRP A 13 -10.89 -0.12 66.95
N PRO A 14 -10.28 1.09 67.19
CA PRO A 14 -9.74 2.18 66.33
C PRO A 14 -8.30 2.62 66.77
N PRO A 15 -7.77 3.85 66.52
CA PRO A 15 -8.11 4.99 65.63
C PRO A 15 -6.97 5.27 64.61
N ALA A 16 -6.74 6.41 63.93
CA ALA A 16 -7.33 7.77 63.79
C ALA A 16 -7.05 8.26 62.32
N ALA A 17 -7.27 9.49 61.82
CA ALA A 17 -7.86 10.77 62.26
C ALA A 17 -8.49 11.45 61.00
N ARG A 18 -9.64 12.13 61.05
CA ARG A 18 -9.88 13.59 61.21
C ARG A 18 -8.94 14.51 60.42
N GLY A 19 -9.40 15.40 59.53
CA GLY A 19 -10.76 15.73 59.03
C GLY A 19 -10.67 16.53 57.70
N VAL A 20 -11.67 17.25 57.15
CA VAL A 20 -13.00 17.73 57.59
C VAL A 20 -13.93 17.91 56.35
N LEU A 21 -15.22 17.51 56.47
CA LEU A 21 -16.52 18.09 56.00
C LEU A 21 -16.57 19.20 54.91
N THR A 22 -17.58 19.39 54.03
CA THR A 22 -19.06 19.13 53.95
C THR A 22 -19.47 19.14 52.44
N ALA A 23 -20.48 18.48 51.81
CA ALA A 23 -21.77 17.79 52.12
C ALA A 23 -23.09 18.59 51.79
N LEU A 24 -24.25 17.89 51.73
CA LEU A 24 -25.60 18.26 51.19
C LEU A 24 -25.71 18.34 49.64
N LEU A 25 -26.55 17.58 48.90
CA LEU A 25 -27.54 16.49 49.16
C LEU A 25 -29.02 16.85 49.44
N LEU A 26 -29.92 16.58 48.46
CA LEU A 26 -31.37 16.22 48.49
C LEU A 26 -31.77 15.80 47.04
N LEU A 27 -32.48 14.72 46.67
CA LEU A 27 -33.68 14.00 47.17
C LEU A 27 -34.98 14.85 47.08
N GLN A 28 -36.12 14.40 46.53
CA GLN A 28 -36.49 13.15 45.81
C GLN A 28 -37.54 13.51 44.70
N ALA A 29 -38.50 12.72 44.16
CA ALA A 29 -39.20 11.46 44.50
C ALA A 29 -39.68 10.71 43.22
N VAL A 30 -40.73 9.87 43.30
CA VAL A 30 -41.32 9.06 42.19
C VAL A 30 -42.86 9.08 42.26
N SER A 31 -43.57 9.02 41.12
CA SER A 31 -44.94 8.45 41.06
C SER A 31 -45.36 8.01 39.65
N CYS A 32 -46.18 6.96 39.55
CA CYS A 32 -46.75 6.42 38.31
C CYS A 32 -48.24 6.10 38.48
N ARG A 33 -49.07 6.29 37.45
CA ARG A 33 -50.39 5.63 37.28
C ARG A 33 -50.89 5.69 35.82
N HIS A 34 -51.82 4.80 35.46
CA HIS A 34 -52.36 4.63 34.10
C HIS A 34 -53.64 5.45 33.85
N ALA A 35 -53.87 5.85 32.60
CA ALA A 35 -55.06 5.46 31.78
C ALA A 35 -55.11 6.26 30.45
N GLY A 36 -55.64 5.64 29.39
CA GLY A 36 -56.20 6.32 28.19
C GLY A 36 -57.71 6.05 28.09
N PRO A 37 -58.35 6.11 26.91
CA PRO A 37 -57.82 6.49 25.58
C PRO A 37 -58.75 7.42 24.74
N LYS A 38 -58.26 7.86 23.55
CA LYS A 38 -58.95 8.12 22.25
C LYS A 38 -58.54 9.45 21.59
N ALA A 39 -58.36 9.39 20.26
CA ALA A 39 -58.62 10.41 19.21
C ALA A 39 -58.02 11.84 19.35
N ASP A 40 -57.67 12.56 18.28
CA ASP A 40 -57.89 12.33 16.84
C ASP A 40 -56.73 12.86 15.95
N ALA A 41 -56.92 12.90 14.63
CA ALA A 41 -55.91 13.13 13.60
C ALA A 41 -55.28 14.55 13.48
N SER A 42 -54.28 14.64 12.56
CA SER A 42 -53.72 15.81 11.82
C SER A 42 -52.25 16.22 12.09
N ASP A 43 -51.70 16.94 11.09
CA ASP A 43 -50.39 17.63 11.00
C ASP A 43 -49.07 16.85 11.20
N ALA A 44 -48.72 16.05 10.18
CA ALA A 44 -47.34 15.64 9.91
C ALA A 44 -46.55 16.78 9.24
N ARG A 45 -45.92 17.66 10.03
CA ARG A 45 -45.07 18.77 9.53
C ARG A 45 -43.59 18.35 9.50
N ALA A 46 -42.93 18.51 8.35
CA ALA A 46 -41.57 18.01 8.13
C ALA A 46 -40.50 18.78 8.91
N LEU A 47 -39.53 18.06 9.49
CA LEU A 47 -38.27 18.59 10.01
C LEU A 47 -37.10 17.75 9.51
N ARG A 48 -36.21 18.38 8.72
CA ARG A 48 -34.87 17.85 8.43
C ARG A 48 -33.89 18.39 9.48
N PRO A 49 -32.97 17.57 10.02
CA PRO A 49 -31.71 18.07 10.55
C PRO A 49 -30.86 18.64 9.41
N ALA A 50 -29.99 19.61 9.71
CA ALA A 50 -29.13 20.24 8.71
C ALA A 50 -27.75 19.59 8.63
N SER A 51 -27.19 19.54 7.42
CA SER A 51 -25.77 19.24 7.16
C SER A 51 -25.20 20.35 6.29
N ASP A 52 -24.29 21.16 6.84
CA ASP A 52 -23.52 22.12 6.06
C ASP A 52 -22.16 22.40 6.73
N GLY A 53 -21.17 21.56 6.40
CA GLY A 53 -19.79 21.64 6.88
C GLY A 53 -18.82 21.72 5.70
N ARG A 54 -18.84 22.84 4.98
CA ARG A 54 -18.12 22.98 3.70
C ARG A 54 -16.62 23.17 3.91
N ILE A 55 -15.84 22.20 3.47
CA ILE A 55 -14.45 22.46 3.05
C ILE A 55 -14.51 23.33 1.79
N ALA A 56 -13.64 24.33 1.70
CA ALA A 56 -13.77 25.39 0.72
C ALA A 56 -13.19 25.02 -0.65
N ASP A 57 -14.07 24.89 -1.65
CA ASP A 57 -13.69 24.90 -3.06
C ASP A 57 -12.84 26.13 -3.39
N ARG A 58 -11.64 25.92 -3.95
CA ARG A 58 -10.78 26.99 -4.42
C ARG A 58 -10.04 26.67 -5.73
N ALA A 59 -10.77 26.07 -6.67
CA ALA A 59 -10.36 26.01 -8.06
C ALA A 59 -10.09 27.44 -8.61
N GLN A 60 -8.82 27.78 -8.78
CA GLN A 60 -8.43 28.99 -9.52
C GLN A 60 -8.60 28.77 -11.03
N PRO A 61 -9.02 29.78 -11.80
CA PRO A 61 -9.20 29.63 -13.24
C PRO A 61 -7.85 29.42 -13.93
N ARG A 62 -7.66 28.25 -14.57
CA ARG A 62 -6.52 27.99 -15.45
C ARG A 62 -6.57 28.99 -16.62
N ARG A 63 -5.44 29.63 -16.92
CA ARG A 63 -5.31 30.54 -18.07
C ARG A 63 -5.27 29.77 -19.39
N ASP A 64 -5.85 30.34 -20.44
CA ASP A 64 -5.87 29.74 -21.78
C ASP A 64 -4.47 29.57 -22.38
N ALA A 65 -3.96 28.34 -22.37
CA ALA A 65 -2.76 27.96 -23.10
C ALA A 65 -3.12 27.79 -24.59
N ARG A 66 -2.71 28.73 -25.44
CA ARG A 66 -2.77 28.55 -26.89
C ARG A 66 -1.92 27.33 -27.31
N PRO A 67 -2.38 26.49 -28.25
CA PRO A 67 -1.53 25.45 -28.82
C PRO A 67 -0.38 26.07 -29.63
N PRO A 68 0.84 25.49 -29.57
CA PRO A 68 1.93 25.88 -30.46
C PRO A 68 1.69 25.43 -31.91
N PRO A 69 2.40 26.00 -32.91
CA PRO A 69 2.26 25.61 -34.31
C PRO A 69 2.65 24.14 -34.56
N ARG A 70 2.00 23.51 -35.54
CA ARG A 70 2.43 22.23 -36.11
C ARG A 70 3.34 22.49 -37.32
N ASP A 71 4.65 22.46 -37.11
CA ASP A 71 5.60 22.29 -38.21
C ASP A 71 5.91 20.81 -38.41
N ALA A 72 5.71 20.32 -39.63
CA ALA A 72 5.94 18.93 -40.00
C ALA A 72 7.33 18.76 -40.63
N ALA A 73 8.21 18.01 -39.96
CA ALA A 73 9.52 17.62 -40.47
C ALA A 73 9.68 16.10 -40.34
N SER A 74 9.82 15.41 -41.47
CA SER A 74 10.13 13.98 -41.52
C SER A 74 11.60 13.74 -41.18
N GLY A 75 11.89 13.36 -39.93
CA GLY A 75 13.23 12.92 -39.50
C GLY A 75 13.33 11.39 -39.42
N THR A 76 14.46 10.84 -39.87
CA THR A 76 14.78 9.40 -39.73
C THR A 76 15.02 9.03 -38.27
N ARG A 77 14.71 7.77 -37.90
CA ARG A 77 15.13 7.20 -36.61
C ARG A 77 16.65 7.28 -36.47
N ASP A 78 17.14 7.99 -35.46
CA ASP A 78 18.48 7.79 -34.92
C ASP A 78 18.34 7.03 -33.59
N THR A 79 19.08 5.94 -33.47
CA THR A 79 19.11 5.06 -32.29
C THR A 79 20.48 5.16 -31.62
N SER A 80 20.78 6.34 -31.10
CA SER A 80 21.99 6.63 -30.33
C SER A 80 21.63 7.52 -29.13
N GLY A 81 22.26 7.28 -27.98
CA GLY A 81 21.93 7.98 -26.72
C GLY A 81 22.17 7.17 -25.45
N ALA A 82 22.25 5.83 -25.53
CA ALA A 82 22.78 5.03 -24.44
C ALA A 82 24.31 5.17 -24.39
N THR A 83 24.82 5.99 -23.47
CA THR A 83 26.25 5.99 -23.13
C THR A 83 26.61 4.64 -22.53
N ALA A 84 27.38 3.83 -23.26
CA ALA A 84 27.83 2.52 -22.82
C ALA A 84 28.85 2.66 -21.68
N ASP A 85 28.35 2.64 -20.44
CA ASP A 85 29.18 2.46 -19.24
C ASP A 85 29.91 1.12 -19.35
N SER A 86 31.21 1.20 -19.66
CA SER A 86 32.06 0.06 -20.00
C SER A 86 32.75 -0.56 -18.77
N GLY A 87 32.18 -0.33 -17.59
CA GLY A 87 32.55 -1.02 -16.36
C GLY A 87 32.42 -2.55 -16.48
N PRO A 88 33.09 -3.32 -15.59
CA PRO A 88 32.99 -4.77 -15.58
C PRO A 88 31.54 -5.20 -15.37
N VAL A 89 31.00 -5.98 -16.32
CA VAL A 89 29.61 -6.47 -16.26
C VAL A 89 29.45 -7.38 -15.04
N THR A 90 28.72 -6.93 -14.02
CA THR A 90 28.32 -7.77 -12.87
C THR A 90 27.60 -9.01 -13.42
N ARG A 91 28.25 -10.17 -13.32
CA ARG A 91 27.61 -11.45 -13.62
C ARG A 91 26.66 -11.79 -12.49
N TRP A 92 25.40 -12.02 -12.81
CA TRP A 92 24.37 -12.47 -11.88
C TRP A 92 24.20 -13.99 -11.96
N VAL A 93 23.86 -14.62 -10.84
CA VAL A 93 23.64 -16.07 -10.71
C VAL A 93 22.38 -16.30 -9.86
N VAL A 94 21.49 -17.16 -10.33
CA VAL A 94 20.28 -17.58 -9.59
C VAL A 94 20.68 -18.29 -8.30
N SER A 95 20.27 -17.72 -7.17
CA SER A 95 20.50 -18.25 -5.82
C SER A 95 19.23 -18.86 -5.22
N ARG A 96 18.05 -18.42 -5.67
CA ARG A 96 16.74 -19.02 -5.40
C ARG A 96 15.81 -18.81 -6.59
N HIS A 97 14.88 -19.74 -6.76
CA HIS A 97 13.88 -19.76 -7.82
C HIS A 97 12.58 -20.38 -7.28
N GLU A 98 11.46 -19.94 -7.80
CA GLU A 98 10.12 -20.50 -7.60
C GLU A 98 9.35 -20.39 -8.92
N ASP A 99 8.83 -21.52 -9.40
CA ASP A 99 8.01 -21.67 -10.61
C ASP A 99 6.60 -22.19 -10.31
N PHE A 100 6.27 -22.40 -9.03
CA PHE A 100 4.99 -22.90 -8.53
C PHE A 100 4.60 -24.30 -9.05
N GLU A 101 5.46 -25.03 -9.77
CA GLU A 101 5.13 -26.38 -10.27
C GLU A 101 4.99 -27.41 -9.13
N GLN A 102 5.62 -27.13 -7.98
CA GLN A 102 5.49 -27.93 -6.76
C GLN A 102 4.05 -27.97 -6.21
N GLY A 103 3.21 -27.00 -6.58
CA GLY A 103 1.75 -27.09 -6.46
C GLY A 103 1.13 -26.31 -5.31
N ALA A 104 0.11 -26.90 -4.68
CA ALA A 104 -0.78 -26.15 -3.78
C ALA A 104 -0.15 -25.95 -2.39
N PHE A 105 -0.38 -24.75 -1.82
CA PHE A 105 0.00 -24.42 -0.45
C PHE A 105 -0.58 -25.41 0.57
N ALA A 106 0.20 -25.71 1.62
CA ALA A 106 -0.28 -26.50 2.74
C ALA A 106 -1.44 -25.79 3.46
N ALA A 107 -2.40 -26.57 3.98
CA ALA A 107 -3.50 -26.02 4.76
C ALA A 107 -2.99 -25.48 6.11
N ALA A 108 -2.97 -24.15 6.24
CA ALA A 108 -2.63 -23.46 7.47
C ALA A 108 -3.87 -22.82 8.11
N ALA A 109 -3.88 -22.74 9.45
CA ALA A 109 -4.99 -22.20 10.22
C ALA A 109 -4.82 -20.70 10.48
N TRP A 110 -5.84 -19.91 10.14
CA TRP A 110 -5.92 -18.48 10.48
C TRP A 110 -5.68 -18.23 11.96
N GLN A 111 -4.80 -17.28 12.26
CA GLN A 111 -4.60 -16.74 13.61
C GLN A 111 -5.28 -15.37 13.72
N PRO A 112 -5.92 -15.02 14.85
CA PRO A 112 -6.36 -13.64 15.08
C PRO A 112 -5.17 -12.68 14.97
N ASP A 113 -5.37 -11.53 14.32
CA ASP A 113 -4.31 -10.54 14.19
C ASP A 113 -3.92 -9.96 15.57
N GLY A 114 -2.63 -9.98 15.88
CA GLY A 114 -2.09 -9.33 17.08
C GLY A 114 -1.92 -7.81 16.92
N TYR A 115 -1.97 -7.32 15.67
CA TYR A 115 -1.59 -5.97 15.24
C TYR A 115 -0.22 -5.55 15.81
N PRO A 116 0.88 -6.22 15.42
CA PRO A 116 2.23 -5.82 15.81
C PRO A 116 2.48 -4.34 15.53
N ASP A 117 3.13 -3.66 16.48
CA ASP A 117 3.59 -2.28 16.35
C ASP A 117 4.96 -2.29 15.67
N ASP A 118 4.95 -2.14 14.34
CA ASP A 118 6.13 -1.96 13.49
C ASP A 118 6.26 -0.52 12.96
N GLY A 119 5.48 0.42 13.51
CA GLY A 119 5.58 1.84 13.19
C GLY A 119 4.35 2.65 13.62
N PRO A 120 4.44 3.99 13.66
CA PRO A 120 3.32 4.85 14.06
C PRO A 120 2.09 4.70 13.17
N PHE A 121 2.28 4.25 11.92
CA PHE A 121 1.22 3.97 10.94
C PHE A 121 0.84 2.48 10.84
N ALA A 122 1.32 1.63 11.75
CA ALA A 122 0.85 0.24 11.86
C ALA A 122 -0.66 0.21 12.09
N ASP A 123 -1.32 -0.93 11.85
CA ASP A 123 -2.78 -1.03 11.91
C ASP A 123 -3.37 -0.62 13.28
N ARG A 124 -2.54 -0.70 14.33
CA ARG A 124 -2.80 -0.25 15.70
C ARG A 124 -1.74 0.74 16.22
N GLY A 125 -1.01 1.41 15.32
CA GLY A 125 0.06 2.34 15.65
C GLY A 125 -0.42 3.60 16.38
N SER A 126 0.54 4.39 16.89
CA SER A 126 0.26 5.63 17.65
C SER A 126 -0.59 6.64 16.88
N TYR A 127 -0.39 6.79 15.56
CA TYR A 127 -1.15 7.71 14.72
C TYR A 127 -2.68 7.48 14.84
N PHE A 128 -3.12 6.22 14.77
CA PHE A 128 -4.53 5.85 14.84
C PHE A 128 -5.06 5.83 16.27
N THR A 129 -4.31 5.21 17.19
CA THR A 129 -4.78 5.00 18.58
C THR A 129 -4.91 6.32 19.36
N GLU A 130 -4.02 7.29 19.15
CA GLU A 130 -4.15 8.66 19.71
C GLU A 130 -5.38 9.41 19.16
N ARG A 131 -5.87 9.03 17.97
CA ARG A 131 -7.07 9.57 17.32
C ARG A 131 -8.34 8.77 17.67
N GLY A 132 -8.24 7.77 18.56
CA GLY A 132 -9.35 6.89 18.94
C GLY A 132 -9.75 5.85 17.88
N ILE A 133 -8.96 5.71 16.82
CA ILE A 133 -9.15 4.70 15.77
C ILE A 133 -8.55 3.38 16.25
N ALA A 134 -9.32 2.31 16.15
CA ALA A 134 -8.90 0.94 16.44
C ALA A 134 -9.11 0.06 15.20
N PRO A 135 -8.21 -0.88 14.88
CA PRO A 135 -8.37 -1.76 13.73
C PRO A 135 -9.58 -2.69 13.89
N PRO A 136 -10.20 -3.11 12.77
CA PRO A 136 -11.30 -4.08 12.79
C PRO A 136 -10.73 -5.48 13.06
N VAL A 137 -11.57 -6.38 13.60
CA VAL A 137 -11.18 -7.78 13.81
C VAL A 137 -10.70 -8.38 12.48
N ALA A 138 -9.47 -8.87 12.48
CA ALA A 138 -8.79 -9.44 11.33
C ALA A 138 -8.08 -10.73 11.74
N TYR A 139 -7.74 -11.53 10.74
CA TYR A 139 -7.02 -12.79 10.88
C TYR A 139 -5.89 -12.82 9.86
N ARG A 140 -4.73 -13.35 10.28
CA ARG A 140 -3.52 -13.45 9.47
C ARG A 140 -3.07 -14.90 9.30
N LEU A 141 -2.35 -15.12 8.21
CA LEU A 141 -1.72 -16.37 7.85
C LEU A 141 -0.35 -16.03 7.25
N SER A 142 0.70 -16.55 7.88
CA SER A 142 2.09 -16.42 7.45
C SER A 142 2.60 -17.84 7.16
N LEU A 143 2.87 -18.14 5.89
CA LEU A 143 3.22 -19.47 5.43
C LEU A 143 4.53 -19.44 4.63
N PRO A 144 5.64 -19.96 5.18
CA PRO A 144 6.88 -20.15 4.43
C PRO A 144 6.69 -21.18 3.29
N PHE A 145 7.39 -20.99 2.17
CA PHE A 145 7.37 -21.89 1.03
C PHE A 145 8.60 -21.70 0.09
N GLY A 146 8.70 -22.57 -0.91
CA GLY A 146 9.79 -22.61 -1.89
C GLY A 146 11.05 -23.30 -1.37
N ASP A 147 12.10 -23.36 -2.21
CA ASP A 147 13.37 -24.02 -1.84
C ASP A 147 13.99 -23.44 -0.54
N ALA A 148 14.14 -24.32 0.46
CA ALA A 148 14.57 -23.99 1.81
C ALA A 148 13.79 -22.83 2.45
N ASP A 149 12.46 -22.81 2.25
CA ASP A 149 11.53 -21.83 2.84
C ASP A 149 11.94 -20.37 2.59
N TRP A 150 12.44 -20.06 1.38
CA TRP A 150 12.99 -18.74 1.07
C TRP A 150 11.94 -17.64 0.85
N LEU A 151 10.70 -18.03 0.57
CA LEU A 151 9.54 -17.14 0.43
C LEU A 151 8.60 -17.30 1.63
N THR A 152 7.86 -16.24 1.93
CA THR A 152 6.68 -16.30 2.81
C THR A 152 5.50 -15.66 2.12
N LEU A 153 4.38 -16.39 2.12
CA LEU A 153 3.06 -15.87 1.79
C LEU A 153 2.47 -15.24 3.06
N GLU A 154 2.12 -13.97 2.97
CA GLU A 154 1.47 -13.20 4.03
C GLU A 154 0.07 -12.81 3.57
N SER A 155 -0.96 -13.42 4.19
CA SER A 155 -2.37 -13.19 3.88
C SER A 155 -3.11 -12.59 5.07
N SER A 156 -4.12 -11.77 4.80
CA SER A 156 -5.00 -11.15 5.79
C SER A 156 -6.46 -11.21 5.32
N THR A 157 -7.39 -11.34 6.27
CA THR A 157 -8.85 -11.35 6.04
C THR A 157 -9.61 -10.82 7.25
N ARG A 158 -10.80 -10.23 7.04
CA ARG A 158 -11.76 -9.95 8.13
C ARG A 158 -12.63 -11.15 8.51
N ASP A 159 -12.51 -12.30 7.82
CA ASP A 159 -13.32 -13.50 8.06
C ASP A 159 -12.46 -14.78 8.12
N ALA A 160 -12.37 -15.40 9.29
CA ALA A 160 -11.64 -16.65 9.52
C ALA A 160 -12.23 -17.88 8.80
N ALA A 161 -13.44 -17.80 8.24
CA ALA A 161 -14.00 -18.85 7.39
C ALA A 161 -13.48 -18.80 5.93
N THR A 162 -12.76 -17.74 5.54
CA THR A 162 -12.14 -17.62 4.22
C THR A 162 -11.15 -18.76 3.98
N ALA A 163 -11.31 -19.55 2.92
CA ALA A 163 -10.31 -20.55 2.57
C ALA A 163 -9.06 -19.86 2.00
N LEU A 164 -7.84 -20.30 2.37
CA LEU A 164 -6.59 -19.74 1.82
C LEU A 164 -6.61 -19.73 0.28
N SER A 165 -7.13 -20.79 -0.34
CA SER A 165 -7.25 -20.94 -1.80
C SER A 165 -8.21 -19.95 -2.49
N ALA A 166 -8.98 -19.17 -1.72
CA ALA A 166 -9.75 -18.03 -2.22
C ALA A 166 -8.89 -16.77 -2.38
N LEU A 167 -7.79 -16.64 -1.62
CA LEU A 167 -6.87 -15.50 -1.63
C LEU A 167 -5.55 -15.79 -2.36
N ALA A 168 -5.00 -17.00 -2.17
CA ALA A 168 -3.72 -17.41 -2.73
C ALA A 168 -3.79 -18.88 -3.16
N ASN A 169 -3.60 -19.16 -4.44
CA ASN A 169 -3.68 -20.52 -4.97
C ASN A 169 -2.80 -20.71 -6.20
N VAL A 170 -2.26 -21.91 -6.36
CA VAL A 170 -1.43 -22.29 -7.51
C VAL A 170 -2.29 -23.01 -8.55
N VAL A 171 -2.54 -22.33 -9.66
CA VAL A 171 -3.50 -22.68 -10.71
C VAL A 171 -2.79 -22.83 -12.07
N PRO A 172 -3.41 -23.41 -13.12
CA PRO A 172 -2.82 -23.40 -14.47
C PRO A 172 -2.64 -21.97 -15.02
N ASP A 173 -1.64 -21.74 -15.87
CA ASP A 173 -1.43 -20.42 -16.52
C ASP A 173 -2.71 -19.99 -17.29
N PRO A 174 -3.32 -18.83 -16.98
CA PRO A 174 -4.53 -18.36 -17.66
C PRO A 174 -4.33 -18.01 -19.15
N SER A 175 -3.09 -17.88 -19.63
CA SER A 175 -2.81 -17.83 -21.07
C SER A 175 -2.92 -19.20 -21.77
N GLY A 176 -3.04 -20.29 -21.00
CA GLY A 176 -3.09 -21.67 -21.49
C GLY A 176 -1.69 -22.27 -21.69
N GLY A 177 -1.46 -23.44 -21.09
CA GLY A 177 -0.19 -24.17 -21.18
C GLY A 177 -0.17 -25.36 -20.21
N PRO A 178 0.97 -26.08 -20.11
CA PRO A 178 1.18 -27.06 -19.05
C PRO A 178 1.52 -26.39 -17.70
N ASN A 179 2.04 -25.15 -17.74
CA ASN A 179 2.56 -24.44 -16.60
C ASN A 179 1.51 -24.14 -15.52
N ARG A 180 1.98 -24.07 -14.28
CA ARG A 180 1.26 -23.55 -13.13
C ARG A 180 1.81 -22.20 -12.72
N VAL A 181 0.97 -21.39 -12.08
CA VAL A 181 1.27 -20.01 -11.67
C VAL A 181 0.58 -19.71 -10.34
N LEU A 182 1.14 -18.80 -9.56
CA LEU A 182 0.50 -18.29 -8.36
C LEU A 182 -0.54 -17.23 -8.74
N ARG A 183 -1.81 -17.47 -8.41
CA ARG A 183 -2.82 -16.42 -8.37
C ARG A 183 -2.94 -15.86 -6.96
N LEU A 184 -2.78 -14.55 -6.83
CA LEU A 184 -3.19 -13.78 -5.65
C LEU A 184 -4.48 -13.03 -5.96
N ARG A 185 -5.40 -13.00 -4.99
CA ARG A 185 -6.75 -12.45 -5.12
C ARG A 185 -7.19 -11.79 -3.81
N SER A 186 -7.88 -10.67 -3.95
CA SER A 186 -8.60 -9.99 -2.88
C SER A 186 -10.10 -10.02 -3.24
N PRO A 187 -10.88 -10.98 -2.71
CA PRO A 187 -12.31 -11.12 -3.03
C PRO A 187 -13.20 -10.03 -2.43
N ARG A 188 -12.63 -9.20 -1.55
CA ARG A 188 -13.19 -7.97 -0.96
C ARG A 188 -12.04 -7.01 -0.74
N HIS A 189 -12.27 -5.69 -0.76
CA HIS A 189 -11.36 -4.61 -0.33
C HIS A 189 -10.71 -4.71 1.08
N THR A 190 -10.92 -5.82 1.79
CA THR A 190 -10.47 -6.06 3.18
C THR A 190 -9.77 -7.40 3.37
N ASP A 191 -9.72 -8.21 2.31
CA ASP A 191 -8.87 -9.38 2.19
C ASP A 191 -7.66 -8.97 1.36
N ALA A 192 -6.45 -9.44 1.70
CA ALA A 192 -5.24 -9.03 1.01
C ALA A 192 -4.18 -10.15 1.09
N SER A 193 -3.24 -10.19 0.16
CA SER A 193 -2.17 -11.20 0.13
C SER A 193 -0.94 -10.74 -0.66
N VAL A 194 0.23 -10.90 -0.04
CA VAL A 194 1.54 -10.64 -0.67
C VAL A 194 2.50 -11.80 -0.49
N VAL A 195 3.47 -11.90 -1.38
CA VAL A 195 4.66 -12.74 -1.21
C VAL A 195 5.88 -11.84 -0.98
N ARG A 196 6.72 -12.25 -0.03
CA ARG A 196 7.98 -11.61 0.35
C ARG A 196 9.08 -12.66 0.56
N PRO A 197 10.37 -12.30 0.64
CA PRO A 197 11.38 -13.24 1.11
C PRO A 197 11.21 -13.48 2.63
N SER A 198 11.67 -14.64 3.10
CA SER A 198 11.65 -15.01 4.52
C SER A 198 12.74 -14.35 5.36
N LEU A 199 13.74 -13.75 4.71
CA LEU A 199 14.86 -13.03 5.31
C LEU A 199 15.09 -11.70 4.57
N PRO A 200 15.78 -10.71 5.19
CA PRO A 200 16.27 -9.54 4.49
C PRO A 200 17.10 -9.90 3.24
N LEU A 201 17.02 -9.05 2.21
CA LEU A 201 17.91 -9.13 1.06
C LEU A 201 19.33 -8.66 1.43
N PRO A 202 20.37 -9.22 0.77
CA PRO A 202 21.75 -8.77 0.96
C PRO A 202 22.02 -7.39 0.32
N ALA A 203 23.21 -6.84 0.50
CA ALA A 203 23.60 -5.53 -0.04
C ALA A 203 23.65 -5.43 -1.58
N ARG A 204 23.68 -6.57 -2.29
CA ARG A 204 23.65 -6.65 -3.76
C ARG A 204 22.73 -7.80 -4.18
N TYR A 205 21.69 -7.50 -4.95
CA TYR A 205 20.70 -8.49 -5.38
C TYR A 205 20.05 -8.09 -6.71
N ARG A 206 19.45 -9.06 -7.38
CA ARG A 206 18.54 -8.86 -8.50
C ARG A 206 17.33 -9.76 -8.30
N VAL A 207 16.17 -9.17 -8.11
CA VAL A 207 14.89 -9.87 -8.03
C VAL A 207 14.19 -9.69 -9.37
N SER A 208 13.66 -10.76 -9.95
CA SER A 208 12.77 -10.67 -11.11
C SER A 208 11.68 -11.74 -11.06
N LEU A 209 10.55 -11.45 -11.69
CA LEU A 209 9.40 -12.35 -11.79
C LEU A 209 8.57 -12.04 -13.04
N ARG A 210 7.71 -12.99 -13.44
CA ARG A 210 6.59 -12.75 -14.34
C ARG A 210 5.38 -12.26 -13.53
N VAL A 211 4.70 -11.24 -14.02
CA VAL A 211 3.43 -10.72 -13.49
C VAL A 211 2.44 -10.53 -14.65
N GLY A 212 1.18 -10.85 -14.45
CA GLY A 212 0.21 -10.77 -15.54
C GLY A 212 -1.23 -10.95 -15.14
N HIS A 213 -2.10 -10.83 -16.15
CA HIS A 213 -3.55 -11.03 -16.02
C HIS A 213 -4.18 -10.21 -14.88
N VAL A 214 -3.64 -9.01 -14.65
CA VAL A 214 -4.09 -8.07 -13.61
C VAL A 214 -5.54 -7.67 -13.85
N SER A 215 -6.38 -7.85 -12.82
CA SER A 215 -7.82 -7.57 -12.80
C SER A 215 -8.23 -6.83 -11.52
N PHE A 216 -7.40 -5.88 -11.08
CA PHE A 216 -7.67 -4.97 -9.95
C PHE A 216 -8.16 -3.62 -10.49
N GLY A 217 -9.44 -3.55 -10.85
CA GLY A 217 -10.07 -2.34 -11.41
C GLY A 217 -9.69 -2.00 -12.86
N ASP A 218 -10.29 -0.92 -13.34
CA ASP A 218 -10.23 -0.44 -14.73
C ASP A 218 -10.21 1.11 -14.85
N GLY A 219 -10.31 1.83 -13.73
CA GLY A 219 -10.38 3.30 -13.69
C GLY A 219 -11.75 3.88 -14.09
N ALA A 220 -12.80 3.06 -14.19
CA ALA A 220 -14.11 3.47 -14.68
C ALA A 220 -15.27 2.88 -13.85
N GLY A 221 -16.45 3.49 -13.91
CA GLY A 221 -17.66 2.95 -13.28
C GLY A 221 -17.55 2.78 -11.76
N GLN A 222 -17.39 1.53 -11.30
CA GLN A 222 -17.14 1.15 -9.89
C GLN A 222 -15.71 0.63 -9.67
N ASN A 223 -14.78 0.82 -10.61
CA ASN A 223 -13.36 0.46 -10.51
C ASN A 223 -13.09 -1.00 -10.08
N GLY A 224 -13.91 -1.94 -10.55
CA GLY A 224 -13.81 -3.38 -10.20
C GLY A 224 -14.53 -3.80 -8.91
N TYR A 225 -15.02 -2.86 -8.09
CA TYR A 225 -15.73 -3.13 -6.83
C TYR A 225 -17.21 -3.48 -7.01
N SER A 226 -17.86 -3.89 -5.90
CA SER A 226 -19.29 -4.26 -5.86
C SER A 226 -20.23 -3.13 -5.41
N GLY A 227 -19.69 -2.10 -4.74
CA GLY A 227 -20.36 -0.86 -4.36
C GLY A 227 -20.65 -0.73 -2.86
N GLY A 228 -20.00 0.25 -2.22
CA GLY A 228 -20.18 0.61 -0.80
C GLY A 228 -18.91 0.49 0.05
N GLU A 229 -17.82 0.03 -0.54
CA GLU A 229 -16.50 -0.18 0.05
C GLU A 229 -15.86 1.13 0.50
N ARG A 230 -15.21 1.11 1.67
CA ARG A 230 -14.57 2.28 2.29
C ARG A 230 -13.16 1.96 2.76
N ALA A 231 -12.34 3.00 2.88
CA ALA A 231 -10.99 2.90 3.44
C ALA A 231 -10.95 2.74 4.97
N GLU A 232 -12.02 2.22 5.59
CA GLU A 232 -12.24 2.26 7.03
C GLU A 232 -11.51 1.15 7.80
N PRO A 233 -11.20 1.34 9.10
CA PRO A 233 -11.43 2.55 9.91
C PRO A 233 -10.30 3.60 9.81
N TRP A 234 -9.26 3.33 9.01
CA TRP A 234 -8.04 4.13 8.97
C TRP A 234 -8.19 5.46 8.20
N ARG A 235 -9.13 5.55 7.24
CA ARG A 235 -9.51 6.80 6.56
C ARG A 235 -11.03 6.87 6.41
N ASP A 236 -11.63 8.05 6.51
CA ASP A 236 -13.06 8.28 6.26
C ASP A 236 -13.36 8.51 4.76
N ALA A 237 -12.75 7.70 3.90
CA ALA A 237 -12.79 7.82 2.44
C ALA A 237 -13.49 6.62 1.78
N SER A 238 -13.84 6.77 0.50
CA SER A 238 -14.20 5.61 -0.34
C SER A 238 -12.95 4.73 -0.56
N ALA A 239 -13.13 3.42 -0.67
CA ALA A 239 -12.11 2.55 -1.28
C ALA A 239 -12.23 2.55 -2.81
N GLN A 240 -13.44 2.81 -3.34
CA GLN A 240 -13.77 2.64 -4.77
C GLN A 240 -13.02 3.60 -5.72
N THR A 241 -12.36 4.63 -5.20
CA THR A 241 -11.59 5.60 -5.98
C THR A 241 -10.31 5.01 -6.56
N ASP A 242 -9.67 4.07 -5.87
CA ASP A 242 -8.31 3.56 -6.12
C ASP A 242 -8.36 2.02 -6.16
N ASN A 243 -7.72 1.34 -7.12
CA ASN A 243 -7.67 -0.13 -7.19
C ASN A 243 -6.45 -0.64 -7.96
N GLY A 244 -5.64 -1.53 -7.40
CA GLY A 244 -4.33 -1.82 -7.98
C GLY A 244 -3.65 -3.08 -7.47
N CYS A 245 -2.37 -3.23 -7.78
CA CYS A 245 -1.50 -4.26 -7.20
C CYS A 245 -0.02 -3.92 -7.40
N TYR A 246 0.82 -4.41 -6.49
CA TYR A 246 2.27 -4.22 -6.54
C TYR A 246 2.89 -5.32 -7.39
N TRP A 247 3.40 -4.94 -8.57
CA TRP A 247 4.02 -5.88 -9.51
C TRP A 247 5.36 -6.38 -8.95
N LEU A 248 6.20 -5.45 -8.49
CA LEU A 248 7.37 -5.73 -7.68
C LEU A 248 7.81 -4.45 -6.95
N ALA A 249 7.97 -4.51 -5.63
CA ALA A 249 8.44 -3.40 -4.80
C ALA A 249 9.56 -3.83 -3.86
N ILE A 250 10.33 -2.86 -3.35
CA ILE A 250 11.27 -3.01 -2.24
C ILE A 250 10.80 -2.14 -1.08
N LEU A 251 10.69 -2.72 0.11
CA LEU A 251 10.29 -2.07 1.36
C LEU A 251 11.45 -2.02 2.37
N ASP A 252 11.31 -1.12 3.36
CA ASP A 252 12.26 -0.86 4.44
C ASP A 252 12.00 -1.68 5.73
N ALA A 253 10.82 -2.30 5.80
CA ALA A 253 10.32 -3.15 6.88
C ALA A 253 9.79 -4.48 6.31
N VAL A 254 9.48 -5.45 7.19
CA VAL A 254 8.98 -6.78 6.80
C VAL A 254 7.63 -6.65 6.09
N PRO A 255 7.50 -7.02 4.80
CA PRO A 255 6.24 -6.87 4.08
C PRO A 255 5.16 -7.80 4.61
N ARG A 256 3.97 -7.27 4.82
CA ARG A 256 2.74 -8.00 5.16
C ARG A 256 1.54 -7.12 4.81
N PRO A 257 0.33 -7.67 4.64
CA PRO A 257 -0.85 -6.84 4.41
C PRO A 257 -1.08 -5.86 5.56
N HIS A 258 -1.53 -4.66 5.25
CA HIS A 258 -1.66 -3.53 6.17
C HIS A 258 -2.71 -2.54 5.67
N ASN A 259 -3.09 -1.61 6.55
CA ASN A 259 -3.75 -0.38 6.11
C ASN A 259 -2.90 0.39 5.08
N ASN A 260 -3.56 1.12 4.17
CA ASN A 260 -2.91 1.87 3.10
C ASN A 260 -1.77 2.79 3.56
N ILE A 261 -1.94 3.49 4.68
CA ILE A 261 -1.01 4.53 5.13
C ILE A 261 0.35 3.92 5.47
N TRP A 262 0.40 2.75 6.12
CA TRP A 262 1.66 2.05 6.43
C TRP A 262 2.52 1.84 5.17
N ILE A 263 1.96 1.19 4.15
CA ILE A 263 2.66 0.86 2.91
C ILE A 263 3.19 2.13 2.21
N HIS A 264 2.44 3.23 2.29
CA HIS A 264 2.85 4.52 1.72
C HIS A 264 4.07 5.16 2.42
N HIS A 265 4.42 4.76 3.65
CA HIS A 265 5.64 5.20 4.35
C HIS A 265 6.78 4.17 4.34
N HIS A 266 6.50 2.89 4.01
CA HIS A 266 7.49 1.80 4.10
C HIS A 266 8.08 1.31 2.75
N ARG A 267 7.58 1.82 1.61
CA ARG A 267 8.08 1.48 0.26
C ARG A 267 9.25 2.38 -0.19
N LYS A 268 10.34 1.78 -0.70
CA LYS A 268 11.54 2.49 -1.20
C LYS A 268 11.50 2.72 -2.71
N VAL A 269 11.34 1.64 -3.47
CA VAL A 269 11.22 1.60 -4.93
C VAL A 269 10.13 0.63 -5.36
N VAL A 270 9.38 0.96 -6.40
CA VAL A 270 8.15 0.27 -6.79
C VAL A 270 7.96 0.22 -8.30
N ILE A 271 7.47 -0.92 -8.78
CA ILE A 271 6.72 -1.08 -10.03
C ILE A 271 5.34 -1.54 -9.60
N ASP A 272 4.30 -0.74 -9.86
CA ASP A 272 2.92 -1.04 -9.51
C ASP A 272 1.93 -0.55 -10.58
N THR A 273 0.66 -0.89 -10.35
CA THR A 273 -0.47 -0.21 -10.96
C THR A 273 -1.41 0.28 -9.87
N ASP A 274 -1.99 1.44 -10.11
CA ASP A 274 -3.20 1.92 -9.45
C ASP A 274 -4.16 2.47 -10.51
N ASN A 275 -5.34 1.87 -10.58
CA ASN A 275 -6.45 2.29 -11.40
C ASN A 275 -7.30 3.27 -10.59
N HIS A 276 -7.54 4.47 -11.12
CA HIS A 276 -8.20 5.54 -10.37
C HIS A 276 -9.38 6.16 -11.13
N LEU A 277 -10.49 6.37 -10.43
CA LEU A 277 -11.69 7.01 -11.00
C LEU A 277 -11.42 8.48 -11.41
N PRO A 278 -12.18 9.07 -12.34
CA PRO A 278 -12.00 10.47 -12.71
C PRO A 278 -12.31 11.45 -11.56
N PRO A 279 -11.48 12.49 -11.31
CA PRO A 279 -10.27 12.84 -12.05
C PRO A 279 -9.07 11.94 -11.66
N PRO A 280 -8.29 11.45 -12.65
CA PRO A 280 -7.15 10.56 -12.38
C PRO A 280 -5.97 11.32 -11.78
N TRP A 281 -5.23 10.68 -10.86
CA TRP A 281 -4.03 11.27 -10.24
C TRP A 281 -2.73 11.05 -11.04
N VAL A 282 -2.70 10.14 -12.03
CA VAL A 282 -1.55 9.93 -12.92
C VAL A 282 -1.74 10.49 -14.32
N GLU A 283 -0.63 10.95 -14.91
CA GLU A 283 -0.50 11.14 -16.36
C GLU A 283 0.30 9.98 -16.98
N ILE A 284 -0.27 9.31 -17.99
CA ILE A 284 0.37 8.18 -18.66
C ILE A 284 1.16 8.66 -19.89
N TRP A 285 2.39 8.18 -20.05
CA TRP A 285 3.18 8.46 -21.26
C TRP A 285 2.65 7.68 -22.47
N SER A 286 2.07 8.41 -23.43
CA SER A 286 1.49 7.85 -24.67
C SER A 286 2.50 7.58 -25.80
N GLY A 287 3.80 7.73 -25.54
CA GLY A 287 4.84 7.72 -26.57
C GLY A 287 5.07 9.07 -27.27
N ALA A 288 4.13 10.02 -27.15
CA ALA A 288 4.24 11.38 -27.71
C ALA A 288 3.89 12.50 -26.72
N ALA A 289 2.98 12.25 -25.78
CA ALA A 289 2.57 13.22 -24.75
C ALA A 289 2.18 12.51 -23.45
N PHE A 290 2.12 13.26 -22.35
CA PHE A 290 1.48 12.82 -21.12
C PHE A 290 -0.05 12.98 -21.23
N VAL A 291 -0.79 11.96 -20.82
CA VAL A 291 -2.25 11.90 -20.93
C VAL A 291 -2.84 11.55 -19.56
N PRO A 292 -3.62 12.44 -18.91
CA PRO A 292 -4.32 12.12 -17.68
C PRO A 292 -5.28 10.95 -17.87
N SER A 293 -5.04 9.84 -17.18
CA SER A 293 -5.85 8.62 -17.28
C SER A 293 -5.57 7.73 -16.08
N GLY A 294 -6.62 7.23 -15.44
CA GLY A 294 -6.53 6.27 -14.34
C GLY A 294 -6.82 4.84 -14.79
N THR A 295 -6.74 4.55 -16.10
CA THR A 295 -7.01 3.23 -16.66
C THR A 295 -5.70 2.53 -17.01
N HIS A 296 -5.44 1.44 -16.30
CA HIS A 296 -4.32 0.52 -16.45
C HIS A 296 -2.93 1.16 -16.36
N GLY A 297 -2.76 2.21 -15.55
CA GLY A 297 -1.49 2.93 -15.40
C GLY A 297 -0.39 2.07 -14.80
N LEU A 298 0.74 1.91 -15.50
CA LEU A 298 1.93 1.21 -15.00
C LEU A 298 2.99 2.22 -14.56
N THR A 299 3.29 2.24 -13.27
CA THR A 299 4.28 3.16 -12.70
C THR A 299 5.67 2.51 -12.58
N MET A 300 6.70 3.35 -12.48
CA MET A 300 8.03 2.97 -12.02
C MET A 300 8.52 4.14 -11.17
N PHE A 301 8.57 3.99 -9.84
CA PHE A 301 8.97 5.09 -8.96
C PHE A 301 9.87 4.69 -7.79
N ALA A 302 10.48 5.71 -7.19
CA ALA A 302 11.10 5.68 -5.87
C ALA A 302 10.45 6.74 -4.99
N LEU A 303 10.43 6.57 -3.66
CA LEU A 303 9.98 7.64 -2.76
C LEU A 303 11.10 8.66 -2.57
N ASP A 304 10.73 9.94 -2.60
CA ASP A 304 11.62 11.08 -2.51
C ASP A 304 11.89 11.45 -1.05
N GLY A 305 12.99 10.95 -0.49
CA GLY A 305 13.40 11.29 0.88
C GLY A 305 13.79 12.75 1.07
N ARG A 306 13.99 13.54 0.00
CA ARG A 306 14.15 15.00 0.12
C ARG A 306 12.84 15.74 0.32
N ASP A 307 11.69 15.12 0.09
CA ASP A 307 10.39 15.77 0.23
C ASP A 307 10.22 16.36 1.63
N ARG A 308 10.12 17.69 1.71
CA ARG A 308 10.01 18.42 2.97
C ARG A 308 8.59 18.85 3.32
N GLU A 309 7.59 18.59 2.47
CA GLU A 309 6.19 18.96 2.74
C GLU A 309 5.51 17.94 3.66
N LEU A 310 5.78 18.05 4.96
CA LEU A 310 5.18 17.23 6.01
C LEU A 310 3.86 17.84 6.51
N ASP A 311 2.87 18.00 5.61
CA ASP A 311 1.54 18.47 6.00
C ASP A 311 0.57 17.32 6.36
N ALA A 312 -0.59 17.69 6.92
CA ALA A 312 -1.59 16.75 7.40
C ALA A 312 -2.45 16.09 6.30
N GLY A 313 -2.32 16.51 5.04
CA GLY A 313 -2.88 15.81 3.88
C GLY A 313 -1.88 14.80 3.30
N ARG A 314 -0.59 15.16 3.21
CA ARG A 314 0.48 14.25 2.76
C ARG A 314 0.67 13.03 3.67
N ILE A 315 0.40 13.17 4.97
CA ILE A 315 0.61 12.09 5.95
C ILE A 315 -0.14 10.78 5.63
N GLU A 316 -1.29 10.85 4.94
CA GLU A 316 -2.07 9.65 4.58
C GLU A 316 -1.62 8.98 3.27
N ILE A 317 -0.83 9.69 2.46
CA ILE A 317 -0.38 9.24 1.13
C ILE A 317 1.15 9.13 0.99
N GLY A 318 1.90 9.46 2.05
CA GLY A 318 3.36 9.31 2.11
C GLY A 318 4.13 10.44 1.45
N LYS A 319 5.46 10.29 1.42
CA LYS A 319 6.36 11.21 0.70
C LYS A 319 6.12 11.16 -0.81
N ARG A 320 6.44 12.27 -1.48
CA ARG A 320 6.36 12.42 -2.94
C ARG A 320 7.22 11.42 -3.73
N PHE A 321 6.95 11.29 -5.02
CA PHE A 321 7.62 10.33 -5.90
C PHE A 321 8.73 10.93 -6.76
N LEU A 322 9.76 10.12 -6.99
CA LEU A 322 10.65 10.17 -8.16
C LEU A 322 10.11 9.16 -9.17
N THR A 323 9.37 9.60 -10.18
CA THR A 323 8.78 8.76 -11.23
C THR A 323 9.69 8.66 -12.45
N TYR A 324 9.76 7.49 -13.09
CA TYR A 324 10.37 7.31 -14.40
C TYR A 324 9.31 7.25 -15.50
N ALA A 325 9.35 8.23 -16.41
CA ALA A 325 8.52 8.25 -17.61
C ALA A 325 9.20 9.07 -18.72
N ALA A 326 8.81 8.86 -19.98
CA ALA A 326 9.40 9.53 -21.14
C ALA A 326 10.95 9.49 -21.18
N ASN A 327 11.54 8.35 -20.80
CA ASN A 327 12.99 8.08 -20.74
C ASN A 327 13.80 8.93 -19.73
N GLN A 328 13.17 9.49 -18.70
CA GLN A 328 13.84 10.27 -17.66
C GLN A 328 13.18 10.06 -16.28
N TRP A 329 13.97 10.21 -15.21
CA TRP A 329 13.46 10.39 -13.85
C TRP A 329 12.95 11.82 -13.66
N GLN A 330 11.84 11.97 -12.96
CA GLN A 330 11.13 13.24 -12.76
C GLN A 330 10.59 13.30 -11.33
N ARG A 331 10.67 14.46 -10.66
CA ARG A 331 10.20 14.62 -9.28
C ARG A 331 8.78 15.20 -9.27
N GLU A 332 7.86 14.56 -8.57
CA GLU A 332 6.48 15.04 -8.38
C GLU A 332 6.45 16.49 -7.88
N ALA A 333 7.33 16.82 -6.91
CA ALA A 333 7.46 18.16 -6.32
C ALA A 333 7.86 19.27 -7.32
N GLU A 334 8.47 18.89 -8.46
CA GLU A 334 8.89 19.83 -9.51
C GLU A 334 7.83 19.96 -10.63
N LEU A 335 6.83 19.08 -10.65
CA LEU A 335 5.86 18.94 -11.74
C LEU A 335 4.40 19.19 -11.34
N ASP A 336 4.05 19.04 -10.06
CA ASP A 336 2.66 18.95 -9.57
C ASP A 336 1.85 17.85 -10.29
N ALA A 337 2.53 16.76 -10.64
CA ALA A 337 1.97 15.62 -11.36
C ALA A 337 2.78 14.34 -11.08
N ILE A 338 2.10 13.19 -11.04
CA ILE A 338 2.73 11.87 -10.96
C ILE A 338 2.50 11.15 -12.29
N ARG A 339 3.49 10.37 -12.73
CA ARG A 339 3.57 9.89 -14.10
C ARG A 339 3.75 8.38 -14.18
N ALA A 340 3.08 7.77 -15.15
CA ALA A 340 3.20 6.34 -15.47
C ALA A 340 4.04 6.15 -16.75
N VAL A 341 4.89 5.12 -16.76
CA VAL A 341 5.80 4.84 -17.88
C VAL A 341 5.04 4.37 -19.13
N ASN A 342 3.92 3.67 -18.91
CA ASN A 342 2.93 3.34 -19.91
C ASN A 342 1.60 2.94 -19.26
N ALA A 343 0.66 2.41 -20.05
CA ALA A 343 -0.44 1.61 -19.53
C ALA A 343 -0.22 0.13 -19.87
N TYR A 344 -0.63 -0.77 -18.99
CA TYR A 344 -0.64 -2.21 -19.27
C TYR A 344 -1.89 -2.61 -20.08
N ARG A 345 -1.80 -3.75 -20.74
CA ARG A 345 -2.93 -4.49 -21.31
C ARG A 345 -3.41 -5.55 -20.30
N PRO A 346 -4.70 -5.64 -19.97
CA PRO A 346 -5.27 -6.79 -19.26
C PRO A 346 -4.99 -8.12 -19.97
N ALA A 347 -5.17 -9.24 -19.25
CA ALA A 347 -4.96 -10.60 -19.76
C ALA A 347 -3.58 -10.87 -20.43
N THR A 348 -2.56 -10.07 -20.07
CA THR A 348 -1.23 -10.09 -20.67
C THR A 348 -0.16 -10.35 -19.60
N TRP A 349 0.93 -11.04 -19.97
CA TRP A 349 2.10 -11.29 -19.13
C TRP A 349 3.22 -10.27 -19.37
N TYR A 350 3.91 -9.89 -18.31
CA TYR A 350 5.05 -8.98 -18.26
C TYR A 350 6.19 -9.61 -17.45
N GLU A 351 7.42 -9.24 -17.75
CA GLU A 351 8.59 -9.50 -16.91
C GLU A 351 8.94 -8.23 -16.14
N VAL A 352 9.06 -8.30 -14.81
CA VAL A 352 9.56 -7.20 -13.97
C VAL A 352 10.84 -7.58 -13.26
N ARG A 353 11.69 -6.59 -12.99
CA ARG A 353 12.98 -6.77 -12.33
C ARG A 353 13.36 -5.53 -11.53
N ILE A 354 13.81 -5.74 -10.29
CA ILE A 354 14.50 -4.72 -9.49
C ILE A 354 15.89 -5.25 -9.12
N THR A 355 16.91 -4.50 -9.50
CA THR A 355 18.32 -4.78 -9.17
C THR A 355 18.82 -3.72 -8.19
N ARG A 356 19.47 -4.15 -7.11
CA ARG A 356 20.35 -3.31 -6.29
C ARG A 356 21.79 -3.73 -6.53
N ASP A 357 22.60 -2.84 -7.11
CA ASP A 357 24.03 -3.05 -7.26
C ASP A 357 24.80 -1.92 -6.54
N GLY A 358 25.16 -2.19 -5.29
CA GLY A 358 25.69 -1.18 -4.36
C GLY A 358 24.63 -0.12 -4.07
N GLY A 359 25.04 1.16 -4.10
CA GLY A 359 24.15 2.30 -3.88
C GLY A 359 23.19 2.63 -5.03
N ARG A 360 23.00 1.75 -6.02
CA ARG A 360 22.16 2.01 -7.21
C ARG A 360 20.99 1.03 -7.28
N TYR A 361 19.79 1.56 -7.52
CA TYR A 361 18.63 0.75 -7.93
C TYR A 361 18.43 0.85 -9.45
N THR A 362 18.17 -0.29 -10.08
CA THR A 362 17.64 -0.36 -11.45
C THR A 362 16.26 -1.03 -11.41
N LEU A 363 15.25 -0.34 -11.93
CA LEU A 363 13.90 -0.85 -12.15
C LEU A 363 13.76 -1.17 -13.65
N GLU A 364 13.12 -2.27 -13.98
CA GLU A 364 12.98 -2.74 -15.36
C GLU A 364 11.65 -3.51 -15.54
N VAL A 365 10.92 -3.22 -16.60
CA VAL A 365 9.66 -3.90 -16.96
C VAL A 365 9.55 -4.10 -18.47
N SER A 366 9.18 -5.31 -18.90
CA SER A 366 9.11 -5.72 -20.30
C SER A 366 7.79 -6.43 -20.62
N GLY A 367 7.22 -6.18 -21.79
CA GLY A 367 5.96 -6.77 -22.23
C GLY A 367 5.34 -6.02 -23.40
N ASP A 368 4.05 -6.23 -23.67
CA ASP A 368 3.28 -5.48 -24.67
C ASP A 368 2.36 -4.45 -24.00
N PHE A 369 2.75 -3.18 -24.08
CA PHE A 369 2.07 -2.08 -23.39
C PHE A 369 1.05 -1.38 -24.30
N ALA A 370 0.03 -0.76 -23.70
CA ALA A 370 -1.10 -0.16 -24.41
C ALA A 370 -0.67 0.87 -25.47
N TYR A 371 0.22 1.80 -25.09
CA TYR A 371 0.79 2.82 -25.99
C TYR A 371 2.18 2.42 -26.52
N GLY A 372 2.98 1.73 -25.71
CA GLY A 372 4.35 1.36 -26.06
C GLY A 372 4.48 0.21 -27.07
N GLY A 373 3.46 -0.64 -27.21
CA GLY A 373 3.61 -1.92 -27.89
C GLY A 373 4.60 -2.84 -27.15
N ARG A 374 5.13 -3.84 -27.85
CA ARG A 374 6.14 -4.75 -27.29
C ARG A 374 7.51 -4.09 -27.14
N GLN A 375 7.91 -3.76 -25.91
CA GLN A 375 9.22 -3.17 -25.58
C GLN A 375 9.66 -3.45 -24.13
N SER A 376 10.74 -2.79 -23.70
CA SER A 376 11.28 -2.84 -22.34
C SER A 376 11.58 -1.42 -21.84
N TYR A 377 11.05 -1.07 -20.67
CA TYR A 377 11.42 0.14 -19.95
C TYR A 377 12.44 -0.19 -18.87
N ARG A 378 13.54 0.58 -18.81
CA ARG A 378 14.64 0.36 -17.87
C ARG A 378 15.16 1.68 -17.34
N ALA A 379 15.17 1.83 -16.02
CA ALA A 379 15.54 3.05 -15.33
C ALA A 379 16.54 2.74 -14.22
N THR A 380 17.62 3.51 -14.13
CA THR A 380 18.62 3.39 -13.05
C THR A 380 18.76 4.72 -12.32
N LEU A 381 18.85 4.68 -10.99
CA LEU A 381 19.22 5.84 -10.17
C LEU A 381 20.31 5.48 -9.17
N ASP A 382 21.04 6.49 -8.72
CA ASP A 382 21.92 6.40 -7.56
C ASP A 382 21.14 6.84 -6.33
N ALA A 383 20.95 5.93 -5.37
CA ALA A 383 19.99 6.10 -4.29
C ALA A 383 20.41 7.22 -3.31
N ALA A 384 21.71 7.40 -3.09
CA ALA A 384 22.26 8.49 -2.29
C ALA A 384 22.12 9.85 -3.00
N THR A 385 22.45 9.90 -4.29
CA THR A 385 22.38 11.14 -5.10
C THR A 385 20.94 11.58 -5.35
N ALA A 386 20.01 10.63 -5.48
CA ALA A 386 18.57 10.89 -5.57
C ALA A 386 17.92 11.20 -4.21
N CYS A 387 18.50 10.69 -3.11
CA CYS A 387 17.87 10.52 -1.80
C CYS A 387 16.58 9.68 -1.87
N VAL A 388 16.69 8.46 -2.41
CA VAL A 388 15.62 7.45 -2.32
C VAL A 388 15.32 7.15 -0.85
N TRP A 389 14.04 7.06 -0.51
CA TRP A 389 13.59 6.83 0.84
C TRP A 389 14.24 5.61 1.51
N HIS A 390 14.81 5.83 2.70
CA HIS A 390 15.45 4.80 3.53
C HIS A 390 16.42 3.84 2.79
N TYR A 391 17.17 4.34 1.80
CA TYR A 391 18.00 3.48 0.96
C TYR A 391 19.13 2.75 1.70
N ASN A 392 19.66 3.31 2.80
CA ASN A 392 20.88 2.80 3.41
C ASN A 392 20.62 1.55 4.27
N GLN A 393 21.19 0.42 3.87
CA GLN A 393 21.08 -0.87 4.57
C GLN A 393 21.94 -0.91 5.85
N PRO A 394 21.65 -1.84 6.78
CA PRO A 394 22.51 -2.11 7.93
C PRO A 394 23.96 -2.41 7.51
N GLY A 395 24.91 -1.57 7.94
CA GLY A 395 26.33 -1.67 7.59
C GLY A 395 26.78 -0.79 6.41
N GLU A 396 25.87 -0.13 5.69
CA GLU A 396 26.23 0.90 4.71
C GLU A 396 26.52 2.26 5.37
N THR A 397 27.07 3.19 4.59
CA THR A 397 27.28 4.59 5.01
C THR A 397 25.94 5.28 5.29
N ALA A 398 25.83 5.97 6.44
CA ALA A 398 24.62 6.69 6.82
C ALA A 398 24.27 7.81 5.82
N ALA A 399 22.97 7.94 5.51
CA ALA A 399 22.42 8.86 4.52
C ALA A 399 22.37 10.33 4.97
N SER A 400 23.49 10.86 5.49
CA SER A 400 23.62 12.20 6.10
C SER A 400 23.06 13.36 5.27
N ALA A 401 23.17 13.30 3.93
CA ALA A 401 22.65 14.31 3.01
C ALA A 401 21.13 14.22 2.75
N CYS A 402 20.45 13.20 3.27
CA CYS A 402 19.04 12.90 3.03
C CYS A 402 18.18 12.92 4.31
N LEU A 403 18.78 13.01 5.50
CA LEU A 403 18.10 12.93 6.80
C LEU A 403 16.94 13.93 6.95
N ASP A 404 15.95 13.54 7.74
CA ASP A 404 14.72 14.28 8.00
C ASP A 404 14.32 14.13 9.48
N GLU A 405 15.09 14.77 10.36
CA GLU A 405 14.92 14.78 11.83
C GLU A 405 13.60 15.41 12.32
N ARG A 406 12.75 15.87 11.41
CA ARG A 406 11.43 16.45 11.73
C ARG A 406 10.43 15.32 11.92
N ALA A 407 9.43 15.56 12.76
CA ALA A 407 8.29 14.65 12.93
C ALA A 407 7.18 14.92 11.90
N TRP A 408 6.39 13.90 11.56
CA TRP A 408 5.10 14.09 10.90
C TRP A 408 4.11 14.78 11.88
N PRO A 409 3.14 15.58 11.42
CA PRO A 409 2.19 16.27 12.30
C PRO A 409 1.34 15.31 13.15
N GLY A 410 1.53 15.34 14.48
CA GLY A 410 0.81 14.46 15.40
C GLY A 410 1.21 12.99 15.27
N VAL A 411 2.51 12.75 15.09
CA VAL A 411 3.23 11.47 15.20
C VAL A 411 4.55 11.73 15.93
N PRO A 412 4.94 10.93 16.94
CA PRO A 412 6.24 11.09 17.61
C PRO A 412 7.39 10.47 16.81
N GLY A 413 8.59 11.04 16.96
CA GLY A 413 9.83 10.57 16.32
C GLY A 413 10.20 11.32 15.04
N ALA A 414 11.45 11.16 14.60
CA ALA A 414 11.93 11.70 13.33
C ALA A 414 11.40 10.87 12.14
N VAL A 415 11.16 11.54 11.02
CA VAL A 415 10.74 10.91 9.76
C VAL A 415 11.89 10.06 9.20
N TRP A 416 13.09 10.62 9.07
CA TRP A 416 14.32 9.88 8.73
C TRP A 416 15.43 10.21 9.75
N PRO A 417 15.58 9.42 10.84
CA PRO A 417 16.55 9.67 11.90
C PRO A 417 18.02 9.38 11.51
N ALA A 418 18.92 10.21 12.04
CA ALA A 418 20.37 9.99 12.00
C ALA A 418 20.77 8.62 12.58
N GLY A 419 21.68 7.93 11.88
CA GLY A 419 22.18 6.61 12.29
C GLY A 419 21.20 5.46 12.11
N GLY A 420 19.96 5.71 11.67
CA GLY A 420 19.06 4.66 11.20
C GLY A 420 19.62 3.94 9.98
N ALA A 421 19.26 2.67 9.83
CA ALA A 421 19.60 1.84 8.68
C ALA A 421 18.49 0.78 8.48
N TRP A 422 18.13 0.52 7.23
CA TRP A 422 16.88 -0.17 6.88
C TRP A 422 17.16 -1.37 5.97
N PRO A 423 16.77 -2.60 6.34
CA PRO A 423 16.86 -3.74 5.44
C PRO A 423 16.11 -3.48 4.12
N ASP A 424 16.43 -4.25 3.08
CA ASP A 424 15.59 -4.35 1.90
C ASP A 424 14.81 -5.68 1.97
N TYR A 425 13.50 -5.63 1.76
CA TYR A 425 12.68 -6.80 1.46
C TYR A 425 11.95 -6.55 0.14
N PHE A 426 11.84 -7.55 -0.74
CA PHE A 426 10.92 -7.41 -1.87
C PHE A 426 9.49 -7.79 -1.48
N MET A 427 8.52 -7.28 -2.22
CA MET A 427 7.11 -7.60 -2.09
C MET A 427 6.44 -7.61 -3.47
N PHE A 428 5.51 -8.53 -3.69
CA PHE A 428 4.53 -8.47 -4.78
C PHE A 428 3.17 -9.02 -4.31
N GLY A 429 2.08 -8.52 -4.92
CA GLY A 429 0.70 -8.87 -4.56
C GLY A 429 -0.15 -7.64 -4.21
N ASP A 430 -1.19 -7.87 -3.41
CA ASP A 430 -2.01 -6.82 -2.80
C ASP A 430 -1.69 -6.69 -1.31
N PRO A 431 -1.15 -5.56 -0.84
CA PRO A 431 -0.88 -5.32 0.56
C PRO A 431 -2.00 -4.58 1.31
N HIS A 432 -3.10 -4.14 0.69
CA HIS A 432 -3.99 -3.13 1.29
C HIS A 432 -5.29 -3.70 1.90
N THR A 433 -5.34 -3.86 3.22
CA THR A 433 -6.50 -4.40 3.97
C THR A 433 -7.70 -3.43 4.10
N ASN A 434 -7.74 -2.39 3.27
CA ASN A 434 -8.82 -1.40 3.18
C ASN A 434 -8.99 -0.77 1.79
N TYR A 435 -8.40 -1.32 0.73
CA TYR A 435 -8.57 -0.81 -0.63
C TYR A 435 -8.85 -1.89 -1.66
N TYR A 436 -7.86 -2.68 -2.08
CA TYR A 436 -7.92 -3.34 -3.40
C TYR A 436 -8.83 -4.57 -3.49
N GLU A 437 -9.54 -4.72 -4.61
CA GLU A 437 -10.43 -5.86 -4.91
C GLU A 437 -10.21 -6.32 -6.36
N GLY A 438 -9.87 -7.60 -6.55
CA GLY A 438 -9.42 -8.11 -7.85
C GLY A 438 -8.52 -9.35 -7.73
N GLU A 439 -7.89 -9.73 -8.84
CA GLU A 439 -6.86 -10.79 -8.86
C GLU A 439 -5.70 -10.47 -9.83
N VAL A 440 -4.56 -11.13 -9.59
CA VAL A 440 -3.30 -11.01 -10.33
C VAL A 440 -2.56 -12.35 -10.33
N TYR A 441 -1.76 -12.59 -11.36
CA TYR A 441 -1.04 -13.85 -11.55
C TYR A 441 0.47 -13.60 -11.59
N TYR A 442 1.24 -14.48 -10.94
CA TYR A 442 2.69 -14.41 -10.76
C TYR A 442 3.36 -15.74 -11.09
N ASP A 443 4.56 -15.68 -11.67
CA ASP A 443 5.36 -16.84 -12.07
C ASP A 443 6.87 -16.50 -12.05
N ASP A 444 7.73 -17.52 -12.14
CA ASP A 444 9.18 -17.42 -12.41
C ASP A 444 9.94 -16.46 -11.48
N VAL A 445 9.66 -16.55 -10.17
CA VAL A 445 10.22 -15.65 -9.15
C VAL A 445 11.67 -16.06 -8.87
N ARG A 446 12.62 -15.16 -9.14
CA ARG A 446 14.05 -15.42 -9.00
C ARG A 446 14.71 -14.39 -8.10
N LEU A 447 15.57 -14.87 -7.20
CA LEU A 447 16.57 -14.07 -6.52
C LEU A 447 17.95 -14.45 -7.06
N GLU A 448 18.60 -13.49 -7.70
CA GLU A 448 19.94 -13.59 -8.24
C GLU A 448 20.92 -12.74 -7.43
N LEU A 449 22.12 -13.26 -7.23
CA LEU A 449 23.22 -12.59 -6.53
C LEU A 449 24.41 -12.38 -7.47
N PRO A 450 25.33 -11.46 -7.18
CA PRO A 450 26.58 -11.36 -7.93
C PRO A 450 27.39 -12.66 -7.85
N ALA A 451 28.00 -13.06 -8.95
CA ALA A 451 29.01 -14.13 -8.95
C ALA A 451 30.18 -13.76 -8.03
N SER A 452 30.67 -14.77 -7.29
CA SER A 452 31.88 -14.68 -6.45
C SER A 452 33.17 -14.75 -7.27
#